data_AF-A0A1G2XSQ8-F1
#
_entry.id   AF-A0A1G2XSQ8-F1
#
_cell.length_a   1.000
_cell.length_b   1.000
_cell.length_c   1.000
_cell.angle_alpha   90.00
_cell.angle_beta   90.00
_cell.angle_gamma   90.00
#
_symmetry.space_group_name_H-M   'P 1'
#
loop_
_entity.id
_entity.type
_entity.pdbx_description
1 polymer ?
#
loop_
_entity_poly.entity_id
_entity_poly.type
_entity_poly.pdbx_seq_one_letter_code
_entity_poly.pdbx_strand_id
1 'polypeptide(L)'
;MRRTWFLEVLIIFCLTYITYGKEVNDLQKNIGHETNYSRTYETGTRSGKVIDAITNKPIMDALLAFTWDIRVSGPESQTEQAVQYETLTDVNGNYFVPNQKVTIEGSLALDLEPEHVLVYKKEYAWYFVHNNMCFIAFEPNLNYKYQKEDNIINLQPWDEKYSYGKNIGVIKTMRNYMGPKLQNAISEEVGKGLEEKAIKTGSRKHHTSLIRHKITVDLQAFQEGKINEAEYIEKLKTYLITDNVEAINLVAVELFKHRDDSGIEPLIKVLKDNLDRNEFNVALGGLRIIIDRQDLQGTEIITKRQEIVKEIEDWWQKNRGKESLWQTGEQRRREELYAELISSKISDKEKLEILNNLSQTKDKSASPYLIQLLKIKDQAANLYQISMQLLSVIGNNSTVETVKPMLYHPDIYVRRQAALTLNAFGDHNGVSIMILTLESKSRNSRSVANAVLKEITGQDFADEKSLRTLSEAGEKAVIEKWRSWWKQNRDALGIAEAKDFYRTLAEEDSAMQLRYAIIEEEEKKNPELPTFENSNESPYATFEQFRAALLNDDTEKAISLMCYPLNENYKKIFEKIEDRSDYARGLGKIYFDMTLGNIYYYEMVTEQDDGLFSFPIHFVQDSNDKWLITEF
;
A
#
# COMPACT_ATOMS: atom_id res chain seq x y z
N MET A 1 -33.36 -9.72 -2.30
CA MET A 1 -32.98 -11.11 -2.62
C MET A 1 -31.49 -11.46 -2.43
N ARG A 2 -30.63 -10.59 -1.85
CA ARG A 2 -29.19 -10.91 -1.61
C ARG A 2 -28.81 -11.19 -0.13
N ARG A 3 -29.79 -11.24 0.80
CA ARG A 3 -29.52 -11.46 2.24
C ARG A 3 -29.74 -12.91 2.72
N THR A 4 -30.42 -13.75 1.95
CA THR A 4 -30.74 -15.14 2.33
C THR A 4 -29.59 -16.12 2.05
N TRP A 5 -28.80 -15.90 1.00
CA TRP A 5 -27.65 -16.77 0.66
C TRP A 5 -26.51 -16.77 1.69
N PHE A 6 -26.29 -15.64 2.38
CA PHE A 6 -25.20 -15.53 3.36
C PHE A 6 -25.49 -16.30 4.67
N LEU A 7 -26.78 -16.46 5.02
CA LEU A 7 -27.20 -17.18 6.23
C LEU A 7 -27.14 -18.70 6.05
N GLU A 8 -27.46 -19.22 4.86
CA GLU A 8 -27.39 -20.66 4.58
C GLU A 8 -25.95 -21.19 4.56
N VAL A 9 -25.00 -20.41 4.02
CA VAL A 9 -23.57 -20.76 4.04
C VAL A 9 -23.00 -20.75 5.46
N LEU A 10 -23.43 -19.81 6.31
CA LEU A 10 -22.99 -19.73 7.71
C LEU A 10 -23.49 -20.92 8.55
N ILE A 11 -24.73 -21.38 8.30
CA ILE A 11 -25.34 -22.51 9.00
C ILE A 11 -24.63 -23.83 8.63
N ILE A 12 -24.25 -24.02 7.37
CA ILE A 12 -23.47 -25.18 6.93
C ILE A 12 -22.08 -25.17 7.60
N PHE A 13 -21.40 -24.03 7.66
CA PHE A 13 -20.11 -23.92 8.35
C PHE A 13 -20.21 -24.22 9.86
N CYS A 14 -21.26 -23.72 10.53
CA CYS A 14 -21.49 -23.99 11.95
C CYS A 14 -21.83 -25.46 12.23
N LEU A 15 -22.62 -26.12 11.37
CA LEU A 15 -22.95 -27.54 11.51
C LEU A 15 -21.72 -28.42 11.34
N THR A 16 -20.83 -28.09 10.39
CA THR A 16 -19.58 -28.83 10.14
C THR A 16 -18.61 -28.75 11.32
N TYR A 17 -18.56 -27.60 12.01
CA TYR A 17 -17.72 -27.40 13.19
C TYR A 17 -18.24 -28.15 14.43
N ILE A 18 -19.57 -28.28 14.57
CA ILE A 18 -20.21 -29.00 15.66
C ILE A 18 -20.05 -30.53 15.51
N THR A 19 -20.10 -31.07 14.30
CA THR A 19 -19.83 -32.51 14.05
C THR A 19 -18.36 -32.86 14.32
N TYR A 20 -17.41 -32.02 13.89
CA TYR A 20 -15.98 -32.23 14.17
C TYR A 20 -15.66 -32.20 15.68
N GLY A 21 -16.27 -31.29 16.43
CA GLY A 21 -16.08 -31.19 17.88
C GLY A 21 -16.66 -32.38 18.67
N LYS A 22 -17.66 -33.09 18.12
CA LYS A 22 -18.25 -34.29 18.73
C LYS A 22 -17.38 -35.52 18.52
N GLU A 23 -16.83 -35.70 17.32
CA GLU A 23 -15.93 -36.84 17.01
C GLU A 23 -14.63 -36.80 17.83
N VAL A 24 -14.09 -35.61 18.13
CA VAL A 24 -12.89 -35.46 18.98
C VAL A 24 -13.17 -35.82 20.44
N ASN A 25 -14.34 -35.47 20.97
CA ASN A 25 -14.74 -35.82 22.34
C ASN A 25 -15.03 -37.31 22.50
N ASP A 26 -15.60 -37.96 21.48
CA ASP A 26 -15.85 -39.41 21.48
C ASP A 26 -14.54 -40.21 21.31
N LEU A 27 -13.53 -39.67 20.60
CA LEU A 27 -12.17 -40.21 20.57
C LEU A 27 -11.48 -40.15 21.93
N GLN A 28 -11.61 -39.05 22.68
CA GLN A 28 -11.02 -38.93 24.02
C GLN A 28 -11.66 -39.86 25.06
N LYS A 29 -12.96 -40.15 24.93
CA LYS A 29 -13.67 -41.06 25.84
C LYS A 29 -13.26 -42.54 25.66
N ASN A 30 -12.81 -42.92 24.46
CA ASN A 30 -12.37 -44.28 24.14
C ASN A 30 -10.87 -44.55 24.39
N ILE A 31 -10.08 -43.54 24.75
CA ILE A 31 -8.65 -43.69 25.14
C ILE A 31 -8.51 -43.90 26.66
N GLY A 32 -9.63 -44.07 27.38
CA GLY A 32 -9.69 -44.36 28.81
C GLY A 32 -9.25 -45.77 29.21
N HIS A 33 -8.09 -46.23 28.74
CA HIS A 33 -7.39 -47.40 29.29
C HIS A 33 -5.90 -47.11 29.42
N GLU A 34 -5.46 -46.97 30.68
CA GLU A 34 -4.12 -47.27 31.20
C GLU A 34 -2.94 -47.13 30.23
N THR A 35 -2.43 -45.90 30.04
CA THR A 35 -1.06 -45.69 29.60
C THR A 35 -0.44 -44.55 30.40
N ASN A 36 0.27 -44.88 31.48
CA ASN A 36 1.27 -43.99 32.05
C ASN A 36 2.38 -43.84 31.00
N TYR A 37 2.30 -42.82 30.15
CA TYR A 37 3.41 -42.48 29.26
C TYR A 37 4.50 -41.81 30.12
N SER A 38 5.60 -42.52 30.34
CA SER A 38 6.85 -41.90 30.79
C SER A 38 7.74 -41.67 29.57
N ARG A 39 8.19 -40.43 29.38
CA ARG A 39 9.24 -40.10 28.41
C ARG A 39 10.44 -39.56 29.16
N THR A 40 11.61 -40.10 28.84
CA THR A 40 12.88 -39.59 29.33
C THR A 40 13.53 -38.73 28.24
N TYR A 41 13.87 -37.50 28.61
CA TYR A 41 14.60 -36.55 27.77
C TYR A 41 16.04 -36.40 28.27
N GLU A 42 16.95 -36.15 27.34
CA GLU A 42 18.34 -35.82 27.64
C GLU A 42 18.62 -34.37 27.25
N THR A 43 19.14 -33.56 28.17
CA THR A 43 19.43 -32.14 27.90
C THR A 43 20.65 -31.95 26.98
N GLY A 44 21.51 -32.96 26.91
CA GLY A 44 22.85 -32.88 26.31
C GLY A 44 23.84 -32.11 27.18
N THR A 45 25.12 -32.21 26.83
CA THR A 45 26.23 -31.54 27.53
C THR A 45 26.39 -30.11 27.02
N ARG A 46 26.78 -29.16 27.90
CA ARG A 46 27.20 -27.82 27.49
C ARG A 46 28.58 -27.50 28.02
N SER A 47 29.38 -26.82 27.23
CA SER A 47 30.71 -26.34 27.61
C SER A 47 31.00 -25.00 26.97
N GLY A 48 31.92 -24.25 27.56
CA GLY A 48 32.33 -22.98 27.00
C GLY A 48 33.17 -22.16 27.96
N LYS A 49 33.33 -20.88 27.58
CA LYS A 49 34.14 -19.91 28.29
C LYS A 49 33.44 -18.56 28.37
N VAL A 50 33.51 -17.92 29.52
CA VAL A 50 33.06 -16.53 29.73
C VAL A 50 34.28 -15.63 29.80
N ILE A 51 34.33 -14.61 28.95
CA ILE A 51 35.42 -13.65 28.86
C ILE A 51 34.89 -12.21 28.87
N ASP A 52 35.70 -11.28 29.34
CA ASP A 52 35.42 -9.84 29.31
C ASP A 52 35.46 -9.35 27.86
N ALA A 53 34.36 -8.73 27.41
CA ALA A 53 34.21 -8.27 26.03
C ALA A 53 35.19 -7.15 25.63
N ILE A 54 35.72 -6.39 26.59
CA ILE A 54 36.68 -5.30 26.37
C ILE A 54 38.12 -5.84 26.46
N THR A 55 38.42 -6.60 27.52
CA THR A 55 39.80 -7.00 27.82
C THR A 55 40.18 -8.37 27.27
N ASN A 56 39.21 -9.16 26.80
CA ASN A 56 39.35 -10.57 26.39
C ASN A 56 39.91 -11.50 27.49
N LYS A 57 39.93 -11.04 28.75
CA LYS A 57 40.40 -11.84 29.88
C LYS A 57 39.30 -12.79 30.36
N PRO A 58 39.65 -13.98 30.89
CA PRO A 58 38.67 -14.87 31.48
C PRO A 58 37.96 -14.27 32.70
N ILE A 59 36.66 -14.54 32.82
CA ILE A 59 35.87 -14.11 33.98
C ILE A 59 35.64 -15.31 34.90
N MET A 60 36.26 -15.27 36.08
CA MET A 60 36.06 -16.23 37.16
C MET A 60 34.75 -15.96 37.92
N ASP A 61 34.11 -17.02 38.44
CA ASP A 61 32.86 -16.98 39.20
C ASP A 61 31.72 -16.21 38.48
N ALA A 62 31.68 -16.28 37.15
CA ALA A 62 30.47 -15.94 36.41
C ALA A 62 29.46 -17.07 36.63
N LEU A 63 28.24 -16.71 37.02
CA LEU A 63 27.15 -17.65 37.27
C LEU A 63 26.38 -17.90 35.98
N LEU A 64 26.23 -19.18 35.64
CA LEU A 64 25.45 -19.62 34.50
C LEU A 64 24.26 -20.43 35.00
N ALA A 65 23.06 -20.02 34.60
CA ALA A 65 21.81 -20.71 34.86
C ALA A 65 21.24 -21.23 33.53
N PHE A 66 21.10 -22.55 33.43
CA PHE A 66 20.46 -23.23 32.31
C PHE A 66 19.09 -23.73 32.73
N THR A 67 18.09 -23.49 31.91
CA THR A 67 16.72 -23.97 32.14
C THR A 67 16.17 -24.62 30.88
N TRP A 68 15.50 -25.75 31.04
CA TRP A 68 14.73 -26.41 30.01
C TRP A 68 13.29 -26.51 30.48
N ASP A 69 12.35 -26.17 29.60
CA ASP A 69 10.93 -26.22 29.89
C ASP A 69 10.26 -27.37 29.11
N ILE A 70 9.09 -27.82 29.56
CA ILE A 70 8.24 -28.79 28.85
C ILE A 70 6.92 -28.12 28.51
N ARG A 71 6.43 -28.36 27.29
CA ARG A 71 5.07 -28.00 26.92
C ARG A 71 4.11 -29.13 27.29
N VAL A 72 3.15 -28.82 28.18
CA VAL A 72 2.08 -29.74 28.57
C VAL A 72 0.80 -29.39 27.81
N SER A 73 0.20 -30.37 27.12
CA SER A 73 -1.04 -30.15 26.36
C SER A 73 -2.26 -30.19 27.28
N GLY A 74 -3.04 -29.10 27.30
CA GLY A 74 -4.29 -28.96 28.04
C GLY A 74 -5.17 -27.82 27.47
N PRO A 75 -6.40 -27.62 27.97
CA PRO A 75 -7.31 -26.55 27.54
C PRO A 75 -6.71 -25.14 27.66
N GLU A 76 -5.78 -24.99 28.60
CA GLU A 76 -4.84 -23.89 28.68
C GLU A 76 -3.45 -24.51 28.47
N SER A 77 -2.81 -24.28 27.32
CA SER A 77 -1.43 -24.75 27.12
C SER A 77 -0.53 -24.05 28.14
N GLN A 78 0.07 -24.81 29.06
CA GLN A 78 0.99 -24.29 30.06
C GLN A 78 2.40 -24.86 29.83
N THR A 79 3.41 -24.02 30.08
CA THR A 79 4.81 -24.39 30.05
C THR A 79 5.25 -24.65 31.49
N GLU A 80 5.71 -25.86 31.78
CA GLU A 80 6.23 -26.24 33.09
C GLU A 80 7.77 -26.34 33.03
N GLN A 81 8.45 -25.83 34.05
CA GLN A 81 9.91 -25.90 34.12
C GLN A 81 10.35 -27.34 34.38
N ALA A 82 11.10 -27.92 33.44
CA ALA A 82 11.50 -29.32 33.48
C ALA A 82 12.72 -29.54 34.37
N VAL A 83 13.78 -28.79 34.06
CA VAL A 83 15.10 -28.93 34.67
C VAL A 83 15.80 -27.60 34.71
N GLN A 84 16.56 -27.42 35.78
CA GLN A 84 17.42 -26.28 35.98
C GLN A 84 18.81 -26.71 36.43
N TYR A 85 19.84 -26.03 35.95
CA TYR A 85 21.22 -26.24 36.37
C TYR A 85 21.95 -24.93 36.55
N GLU A 86 22.69 -24.80 37.66
CA GLU A 86 23.48 -23.61 37.96
C GLU A 86 24.93 -23.96 38.25
N THR A 87 25.85 -23.37 37.48
CA THR A 87 27.30 -23.55 37.62
C THR A 87 28.05 -22.23 37.61
N LEU A 88 29.29 -22.26 38.10
CA LEU A 88 30.20 -21.11 38.11
C LEU A 88 31.37 -21.38 37.18
N THR A 89 31.90 -20.33 36.55
CA THR A 89 33.15 -20.46 35.80
C THR A 89 34.35 -20.65 36.72
N ASP A 90 35.33 -21.43 36.25
CA ASP A 90 36.62 -21.61 36.91
C ASP A 90 37.53 -20.37 36.78
N VAL A 91 38.75 -20.46 37.33
CA VAL A 91 39.79 -19.41 37.25
C VAL A 91 40.17 -19.04 35.81
N ASN A 92 39.93 -19.93 34.85
CA ASN A 92 40.19 -19.75 33.43
C ASN A 92 38.92 -19.35 32.68
N GLY A 93 37.83 -19.02 33.38
CA GLY A 93 36.55 -18.63 32.79
C GLY A 93 35.77 -19.78 32.15
N ASN A 94 36.19 -21.03 32.31
CA ASN A 94 35.54 -22.17 31.67
C ASN A 94 34.34 -22.64 32.50
N TYR A 95 33.31 -23.13 31.83
CA TYR A 95 32.17 -23.80 32.46
C TYR A 95 31.86 -25.13 31.78
N PHE A 96 31.21 -26.01 32.55
CA PHE A 96 30.71 -27.29 32.07
C PHE A 96 29.35 -27.58 32.71
N VAL A 97 28.42 -28.06 31.90
CA VAL A 97 27.10 -28.54 32.31
C VAL A 97 26.93 -29.96 31.80
N PRO A 98 26.79 -30.96 32.70
CA PRO A 98 26.62 -32.34 32.28
C PRO A 98 25.24 -32.56 31.64
N ASN A 99 25.17 -33.58 30.77
CA ASN A 99 23.89 -34.10 30.28
C ASN A 99 23.04 -34.59 31.47
N GLN A 100 21.79 -34.15 31.53
CA GLN A 100 20.82 -34.55 32.54
C GLN A 100 19.73 -35.41 31.92
N LYS A 101 19.30 -36.43 32.66
CA LYS A 101 18.16 -37.27 32.30
C LYS A 101 16.93 -36.81 33.05
N VAL A 102 15.88 -36.50 32.32
CA VAL A 102 14.61 -35.97 32.85
C VAL A 102 13.51 -36.94 32.48
N THR A 103 12.94 -37.62 33.47
CA THR A 103 11.79 -38.51 33.24
C THR A 103 10.54 -37.80 33.72
N ILE A 104 9.56 -37.68 32.83
CA ILE A 104 8.27 -37.04 33.12
C ILE A 104 7.20 -38.13 33.08
N GLU A 105 6.34 -38.17 34.09
CA GLU A 105 5.25 -39.14 34.22
C GLU A 105 3.90 -38.41 34.09
N GLY A 106 3.11 -38.72 33.05
CA GLY A 106 1.77 -38.13 32.87
C GLY A 106 1.31 -37.99 31.41
N SER A 107 0.02 -37.70 31.18
CA SER A 107 -0.59 -37.59 29.85
C SER A 107 -0.31 -36.25 29.14
N LEU A 108 0.15 -36.34 27.88
CA LEU A 108 0.29 -35.27 26.86
C LEU A 108 1.41 -34.21 27.07
N ALA A 109 2.55 -34.56 27.67
CA ALA A 109 3.78 -33.79 27.47
C ALA A 109 4.26 -33.95 26.01
N LEU A 110 4.34 -32.86 25.26
CA LEU A 110 4.60 -32.89 23.82
C LEU A 110 6.10 -32.96 23.52
N ASP A 111 6.87 -31.97 23.98
CA ASP A 111 8.32 -31.83 23.71
C ASP A 111 9.04 -31.00 24.80
N LEU A 112 10.36 -31.17 24.89
CA LEU A 112 11.28 -30.29 25.62
C LEU A 112 11.50 -29.01 24.80
N GLU A 113 11.15 -27.86 25.35
CA GLU A 113 11.33 -26.56 24.72
C GLU A 113 12.83 -26.19 24.56
N PRO A 114 13.16 -25.21 23.71
CA PRO A 114 14.51 -24.69 23.57
C PRO A 114 15.11 -24.24 24.91
N GLU A 115 16.41 -24.45 25.08
CA GLU A 115 17.09 -24.10 26.32
C GLU A 115 17.18 -22.59 26.53
N HIS A 116 17.03 -22.18 27.79
CA HIS A 116 17.26 -20.82 28.24
C HIS A 116 18.58 -20.76 29.00
N VAL A 117 19.44 -19.83 28.60
CA VAL A 117 20.76 -19.64 29.24
C VAL A 117 20.84 -18.22 29.75
N LEU A 118 21.09 -18.05 31.05
CA LEU A 118 21.34 -16.75 31.66
C LEU A 118 22.74 -16.76 32.29
N VAL A 119 23.59 -15.82 31.88
CA VAL A 119 24.91 -15.62 32.44
C VAL A 119 24.96 -14.28 33.17
N TYR A 120 25.42 -14.33 34.41
CA TYR A 120 25.45 -13.19 35.31
C TYR A 120 26.78 -13.12 36.04
N LYS A 121 27.33 -11.90 36.11
CA LYS A 121 28.45 -11.56 36.96
C LYS A 121 28.21 -10.16 37.50
N LYS A 122 28.46 -9.98 38.80
CA LYS A 122 28.46 -8.65 39.44
C LYS A 122 29.38 -7.70 38.67
N GLU A 123 28.92 -6.47 38.44
CA GLU A 123 29.61 -5.43 37.65
C GLU A 123 29.71 -5.74 36.14
N TYR A 124 28.88 -6.64 35.62
CA TYR A 124 28.73 -6.90 34.19
C TYR A 124 27.25 -6.81 33.77
N ALA A 125 27.03 -6.56 32.48
CA ALA A 125 25.71 -6.74 31.86
C ALA A 125 25.37 -8.23 31.79
N TRP A 126 24.09 -8.59 31.98
CA TRP A 126 23.66 -9.98 31.82
C TRP A 126 23.65 -10.38 30.35
N TYR A 127 23.79 -11.68 30.11
CA TYR A 127 23.66 -12.33 28.81
C TYR A 127 22.55 -13.38 28.88
N PHE A 128 21.58 -13.33 27.97
CA PHE A 128 20.45 -14.26 27.94
C PHE A 128 20.27 -14.87 26.55
N VAL A 129 19.95 -16.16 26.48
CA VAL A 129 19.56 -16.86 25.26
C VAL A 129 18.14 -17.39 25.41
N HIS A 130 17.28 -17.07 24.44
CA HIS A 130 15.93 -17.60 24.33
C HIS A 130 15.62 -17.92 22.86
N ASN A 131 15.16 -19.14 22.58
CA ASN A 131 14.90 -19.62 21.22
C ASN A 131 16.07 -19.36 20.26
N ASN A 132 17.30 -19.62 20.71
CA ASN A 132 18.56 -19.36 19.99
C ASN A 132 18.83 -17.88 19.64
N MET A 133 18.05 -16.93 20.16
CA MET A 133 18.34 -15.51 20.06
C MET A 133 19.09 -15.06 21.31
N CYS A 134 20.22 -14.38 21.10
CA CYS A 134 21.04 -13.81 22.17
C CYS A 134 20.59 -12.38 22.48
N PHE A 135 20.48 -12.05 23.76
CA PHE A 135 20.12 -10.74 24.26
C PHE A 135 21.18 -10.26 25.24
N ILE A 136 21.64 -9.04 25.05
CA ILE A 136 22.46 -8.29 26.01
C ILE A 136 21.88 -6.89 26.09
N ALA A 137 21.75 -6.37 27.30
CA ALA A 137 21.06 -5.11 27.53
C ALA A 137 21.74 -3.87 26.89
N PHE A 138 23.03 -3.94 26.52
CA PHE A 138 23.82 -2.73 26.25
C PHE A 138 24.76 -2.75 25.03
N GLU A 139 24.78 -3.78 24.18
CA GLU A 139 25.64 -3.78 22.99
C GLU A 139 25.01 -4.54 21.78
N PRO A 140 24.36 -3.85 20.82
CA PRO A 140 23.73 -4.48 19.66
C PRO A 140 24.74 -4.95 18.58
N ASN A 141 26.02 -4.54 18.66
CA ASN A 141 27.03 -4.82 17.63
C ASN A 141 27.95 -6.01 17.94
N LEU A 142 27.79 -6.65 19.10
CA LEU A 142 28.53 -7.86 19.41
C LEU A 142 27.86 -9.04 18.70
N ASN A 143 28.56 -9.62 17.73
CA ASN A 143 28.07 -10.75 16.95
C ASN A 143 28.20 -12.04 17.78
N TYR A 144 27.12 -12.44 18.45
CA TYR A 144 27.07 -13.69 19.21
C TYR A 144 26.53 -14.82 18.36
N LYS A 145 27.25 -15.93 18.37
CA LYS A 145 26.76 -17.21 17.87
C LYS A 145 26.67 -18.17 19.05
N TYR A 146 25.45 -18.43 19.51
CA TYR A 146 25.23 -19.41 20.55
C TYR A 146 25.62 -20.81 20.06
N GLN A 147 26.48 -21.48 20.81
CA GLN A 147 26.88 -22.86 20.58
C GLN A 147 26.63 -23.66 21.85
N LYS A 148 26.34 -24.96 21.70
CA LYS A 148 26.10 -25.85 22.84
C LYS A 148 27.42 -26.26 23.50
N GLU A 149 28.43 -26.51 22.70
CA GLU A 149 29.78 -26.88 23.11
C GLU A 149 30.75 -25.80 22.63
N ASP A 150 31.85 -25.61 23.37
CA ASP A 150 32.89 -24.62 23.09
C ASP A 150 32.37 -23.18 22.89
N ASN A 151 31.27 -22.85 23.56
CA ASN A 151 30.63 -21.55 23.42
C ASN A 151 31.48 -20.43 24.05
N ILE A 152 31.66 -19.32 23.35
CA ILE A 152 32.39 -18.16 23.87
C ILE A 152 31.40 -17.05 24.17
N ILE A 153 31.25 -16.73 25.46
CA ILE A 153 30.36 -15.67 25.94
C ILE A 153 31.24 -14.46 26.31
N ASN A 154 31.23 -13.46 25.44
CA ASN A 154 31.79 -12.14 25.75
C ASN A 154 30.81 -11.41 26.68
N LEU A 155 31.15 -11.23 27.94
CA LEU A 155 30.33 -10.51 28.90
C LEU A 155 30.81 -9.06 28.99
N GLN A 156 29.89 -8.12 28.78
CA GLN A 156 30.21 -6.69 28.76
C GLN A 156 30.35 -6.15 30.19
N PRO A 157 31.50 -5.55 30.57
CA PRO A 157 31.62 -4.84 31.84
C PRO A 157 30.58 -3.74 31.97
N TRP A 158 30.11 -3.52 33.19
CA TRP A 158 29.15 -2.47 33.51
C TRP A 158 29.76 -1.09 33.25
N ASP A 159 29.00 -0.21 32.59
CA ASP A 159 29.36 1.18 32.37
C ASP A 159 28.38 2.07 33.15
N GLU A 160 28.91 3.03 33.92
CA GLU A 160 28.15 3.92 34.80
C GLU A 160 27.11 4.77 34.05
N LYS A 161 27.24 4.94 32.73
CA LYS A 161 26.21 5.59 31.89
C LYS A 161 24.93 4.75 31.75
N TYR A 162 24.96 3.46 32.08
CA TYR A 162 23.79 2.58 32.06
C TYR A 162 23.05 2.58 33.40
N SER A 163 21.74 2.31 33.39
CA SER A 163 20.95 2.27 34.63
C SER A 163 20.99 0.89 35.25
N TYR A 164 21.54 0.82 36.46
CA TYR A 164 21.71 -0.42 37.20
C TYR A 164 20.35 -1.00 37.60
N GLY A 165 19.42 -0.13 38.00
CA GLY A 165 18.02 -0.49 38.22
C GLY A 165 17.31 -1.08 36.98
N LYS A 166 17.64 -0.63 35.75
CA LYS A 166 17.10 -1.22 34.51
C LYS A 166 17.72 -2.59 34.22
N ASN A 167 19.03 -2.74 34.41
CA ASN A 167 19.75 -4.00 34.23
C ASN A 167 19.16 -5.11 35.12
N ILE A 168 19.05 -4.83 36.43
CA ILE A 168 18.46 -5.75 37.41
C ILE A 168 16.94 -5.93 37.17
N GLY A 169 16.26 -4.87 36.73
CA GLY A 169 14.83 -4.90 36.42
C GLY A 169 14.47 -5.92 35.34
N VAL A 170 15.27 -6.03 34.28
CA VAL A 170 15.06 -7.03 33.22
C VAL A 170 15.29 -8.44 33.75
N ILE A 171 16.37 -8.68 34.51
CA ILE A 171 16.63 -10.00 35.10
C ILE A 171 15.46 -10.44 35.99
N LYS A 172 14.84 -9.51 36.73
CA LYS A 172 13.65 -9.82 37.56
C LYS A 172 12.43 -10.26 36.75
N THR A 173 12.28 -9.82 35.50
CA THR A 173 11.18 -10.29 34.63
C THR A 173 11.40 -11.73 34.17
N MET A 174 12.65 -12.20 34.19
CA MET A 174 13.04 -13.58 33.87
C MET A 174 12.95 -14.51 35.09
N ARG A 175 12.08 -14.20 36.07
CA ARG A 175 12.03 -14.89 37.38
C ARG A 175 11.83 -16.40 37.27
N ASN A 176 11.07 -16.84 36.28
CA ASN A 176 10.80 -18.26 36.05
C ASN A 176 12.05 -19.04 35.61
N TYR A 177 13.13 -18.35 35.22
CA TYR A 177 14.40 -18.95 34.77
C TYR A 177 15.52 -18.83 35.81
N MET A 178 15.25 -18.27 36.99
CA MET A 178 16.26 -18.02 38.02
C MET A 178 16.30 -19.11 39.08
N GLY A 179 17.44 -19.78 39.22
CA GLY A 179 17.65 -20.79 40.25
C GLY A 179 18.08 -20.16 41.57
N PRO A 180 18.21 -20.95 42.65
CA PRO A 180 18.49 -20.43 43.99
C PRO A 180 19.81 -19.64 44.07
N LYS A 181 20.87 -20.07 43.37
CA LYS A 181 22.16 -19.35 43.40
C LYS A 181 22.03 -18.01 42.70
N LEU A 182 21.34 -17.95 41.58
CA LEU A 182 21.14 -16.72 40.83
C LEU A 182 20.23 -15.74 41.57
N GLN A 183 19.15 -16.23 42.17
CA GLN A 183 18.27 -15.42 43.01
C GLN A 183 19.03 -14.77 44.18
N ASN A 184 19.92 -15.53 44.84
CA ASN A 184 20.76 -15.01 45.92
C ASN A 184 21.75 -13.95 45.40
N ALA A 185 22.45 -14.23 44.29
CA ALA A 185 23.44 -13.32 43.72
C ALA A 185 22.84 -11.99 43.23
N ILE A 186 21.58 -11.98 42.80
CA ILE A 186 20.87 -10.77 42.38
C ILE A 186 20.31 -10.00 43.58
N SER A 187 19.84 -10.70 44.62
CA SER A 187 19.17 -10.08 45.77
C SER A 187 20.08 -9.07 46.49
N GLU A 188 21.40 -9.29 46.50
CA GLU A 188 22.40 -8.37 47.05
C GLU A 188 22.50 -7.05 46.24
N GLU A 189 22.17 -7.05 44.95
CA GLU A 189 22.28 -5.90 44.05
C GLU A 189 20.97 -5.09 43.93
N VAL A 190 19.83 -5.69 44.30
CA VAL A 190 18.50 -5.07 44.21
C VAL A 190 18.40 -3.75 45.00
N GLY A 191 19.08 -3.64 46.14
CA GLY A 191 19.03 -2.44 46.99
C GLY A 191 19.53 -1.18 46.26
N LYS A 192 20.69 -1.27 45.60
CA LYS A 192 21.29 -0.16 44.85
C LYS A 192 20.42 0.29 43.67
N GLY A 193 19.81 -0.66 42.95
CA GLY A 193 18.92 -0.37 41.83
C GLY A 193 17.62 0.33 42.23
N LEU A 194 17.09 0.03 43.43
CA LEU A 194 15.90 0.70 43.97
C LEU A 194 16.21 2.12 44.44
N GLU A 195 17.36 2.35 45.08
CA GLU A 195 17.82 3.69 45.49
C GLU A 195 18.09 4.59 44.28
N GLU A 196 18.79 4.10 43.26
CA GLU A 196 19.04 4.82 42.00
C GLU A 196 17.72 5.22 41.32
N LYS A 197 16.77 4.28 41.24
CA LYS A 197 15.45 4.50 40.63
C LYS A 197 14.63 5.51 41.44
N ALA A 198 14.64 5.43 42.76
CA ALA A 198 13.90 6.35 43.63
C ALA A 198 14.42 7.79 43.52
N ILE A 199 15.74 7.98 43.54
CA ILE A 199 16.38 9.30 43.44
C ILE A 199 16.13 9.92 42.06
N LYS A 200 16.37 9.17 40.98
CA LYS A 200 16.16 9.67 39.60
C LYS A 200 14.69 9.95 39.31
N THR A 201 13.78 9.07 39.73
CA THR A 201 12.33 9.24 39.47
C THR A 201 11.74 10.40 40.29
N GLY A 202 12.15 10.55 41.55
CA GLY A 202 11.71 11.65 42.41
C GLY A 202 12.14 13.02 41.87
N SER A 203 13.42 13.14 41.49
CA SER A 203 13.96 14.37 40.90
C SER A 203 13.29 14.72 39.56
N ARG A 204 13.14 13.76 38.65
CA ARG A 204 12.45 13.97 37.36
C ARG A 204 11.01 14.44 37.54
N LYS A 205 10.22 13.75 38.38
CA LYS A 205 8.82 14.11 38.64
C LYS A 205 8.69 15.52 39.22
N HIS A 206 9.56 15.88 40.17
CA HIS A 206 9.57 17.20 40.77
C HIS A 206 9.93 18.30 39.75
N HIS A 207 10.90 18.05 38.88
CA HIS A 207 11.27 18.99 37.83
C HIS A 207 10.16 19.18 36.78
N THR A 208 9.55 18.08 36.31
CA THR A 208 8.43 18.13 35.35
C THR A 208 7.21 18.84 35.95
N SER A 209 6.91 18.64 37.25
CA SER A 209 5.80 19.35 37.90
C SER A 209 6.10 20.84 38.05
N LEU A 210 7.34 21.22 38.34
CA LEU A 210 7.76 22.63 38.40
C LEU A 210 7.60 23.32 37.04
N ILE A 211 8.08 22.70 35.95
CA ILE A 211 7.93 23.26 34.59
C ILE A 211 6.46 23.34 34.19
N ARG A 212 5.67 22.29 34.45
CA ARG A 212 4.23 22.33 34.19
C ARG A 212 3.55 23.49 34.93
N HIS A 213 3.89 23.70 36.20
CA HIS A 213 3.35 24.81 36.97
C HIS A 213 3.72 26.17 36.36
N LYS A 214 4.99 26.37 35.98
CA LYS A 214 5.44 27.60 35.31
C LYS A 214 4.69 27.87 34.02
N ILE A 215 4.50 26.85 33.18
CA ILE A 215 3.75 26.95 31.93
C ILE A 215 2.30 27.30 32.19
N THR A 216 1.65 26.67 33.18
CA THR A 216 0.27 27.02 33.56
C THR A 216 0.15 28.48 34.00
N VAL A 217 1.10 28.99 34.81
CA VAL A 217 1.10 30.38 35.26
C VAL A 217 1.31 31.34 34.08
N ASP A 218 2.28 31.06 33.20
CA ASP A 218 2.54 31.90 32.04
C ASP A 218 1.40 31.84 31.01
N LEU A 219 0.78 30.67 30.81
CA LEU A 219 -0.41 30.51 29.96
C LEU A 219 -1.59 31.32 30.50
N GLN A 220 -1.81 31.30 31.81
CA GLN A 220 -2.84 32.11 32.44
C GLN A 220 -2.56 33.61 32.26
N ALA A 221 -1.30 34.04 32.43
CA ALA A 221 -0.91 35.43 32.19
C ALA A 221 -1.14 35.84 30.73
N PHE A 222 -0.87 34.95 29.77
CA PHE A 222 -1.15 35.17 28.34
C PHE A 222 -2.66 35.27 28.07
N GLN A 223 -3.45 34.33 28.59
CA GLN A 223 -4.92 34.32 28.43
C GLN A 223 -5.59 35.55 29.06
N GLU A 224 -5.04 36.07 30.16
CA GLU A 224 -5.50 37.30 30.83
C GLU A 224 -4.96 38.59 30.16
N GLY A 225 -4.16 38.48 29.10
CA GLY A 225 -3.57 39.61 28.39
C GLY A 225 -2.47 40.36 29.16
N LYS A 226 -1.91 39.76 30.21
CA LYS A 226 -0.82 40.33 31.01
C LYS A 226 0.54 40.24 30.31
N ILE A 227 0.68 39.26 29.42
CA ILE A 227 1.81 39.12 28.49
C ILE A 227 1.26 38.86 27.09
N ASN A 228 2.01 39.26 26.06
CA ASN A 228 1.64 38.97 24.67
C ASN A 228 2.16 37.59 24.22
N GLU A 229 1.75 37.15 23.02
CA GLU A 229 2.12 35.82 22.49
C GLU A 229 3.63 35.67 22.28
N ALA A 230 4.31 36.71 21.80
CA ALA A 230 5.77 36.67 21.62
C ALA A 230 6.49 36.51 22.96
N GLU A 231 6.06 37.22 24.00
CA GLU A 231 6.59 37.07 25.37
C GLU A 231 6.31 35.68 25.95
N TYR A 232 5.13 35.11 25.69
CA TYR A 232 4.80 33.75 26.12
C TYR A 232 5.69 32.70 25.44
N ILE A 233 5.88 32.81 24.12
CA ILE A 233 6.78 31.93 23.35
C ILE A 233 8.22 32.02 23.87
N GLU A 234 8.75 33.22 24.10
CA GLU A 234 10.11 33.39 24.61
C GLU A 234 10.26 32.78 26.02
N LYS A 235 9.25 32.91 26.89
CA LYS A 235 9.23 32.21 28.18
C LYS A 235 9.26 30.69 28.00
N LEU A 236 8.43 30.14 27.12
CA LEU A 236 8.42 28.70 26.83
C LEU A 236 9.80 28.20 26.35
N LYS A 237 10.49 28.94 25.48
CA LYS A 237 11.84 28.59 25.01
C LYS A 237 12.85 28.48 26.15
N THR A 238 12.75 29.31 27.19
CA THR A 238 13.63 29.19 28.36
C THR A 238 13.46 27.87 29.11
N TYR A 239 12.30 27.22 28.99
CA TYR A 239 12.01 25.92 29.61
C TYR A 239 12.52 24.72 28.81
N LEU A 240 13.01 24.93 27.58
CA LEU A 240 13.69 23.88 26.80
C LEU A 240 15.12 23.60 27.32
N ILE A 241 15.70 24.48 28.13
CA ILE A 241 17.04 24.32 28.72
C ILE A 241 16.96 23.36 29.91
N THR A 242 16.79 22.07 29.62
CA THR A 242 16.68 21.00 30.62
C THR A 242 17.07 19.65 30.00
N ASP A 243 17.59 18.73 30.81
CA ASP A 243 17.84 17.35 30.39
C ASP A 243 16.62 16.43 30.62
N ASN A 244 15.51 16.98 31.13
CA ASN A 244 14.28 16.23 31.42
C ASN A 244 13.42 16.11 30.15
N VAL A 245 13.43 14.92 29.52
CA VAL A 245 12.68 14.67 28.28
C VAL A 245 11.17 14.91 28.41
N GLU A 246 10.56 14.59 29.56
CA GLU A 246 9.13 14.83 29.78
C GLU A 246 8.81 16.34 29.75
N ALA A 247 9.72 17.16 30.28
CA ALA A 247 9.60 18.61 30.23
C ALA A 247 9.85 19.16 28.82
N ILE A 248 10.89 18.70 28.12
CA ILE A 248 11.16 19.07 26.72
C ILE A 248 9.92 18.77 25.86
N ASN A 249 9.35 17.57 25.98
CA ASN A 249 8.16 17.17 25.24
C ASN A 249 6.97 18.10 25.53
N LEU A 250 6.68 18.35 26.81
CA LEU A 250 5.56 19.22 27.20
C LEU A 250 5.72 20.65 26.65
N VAL A 251 6.93 21.21 26.72
CA VAL A 251 7.23 22.55 26.19
C VAL A 251 7.17 22.57 24.66
N ALA A 252 7.72 21.56 23.99
CA ALA A 252 7.75 21.49 22.53
C ALA A 252 6.34 21.38 21.92
N VAL A 253 5.47 20.56 22.51
CA VAL A 253 4.07 20.45 22.08
C VAL A 253 3.33 21.77 22.29
N GLU A 254 3.61 22.49 23.38
CA GLU A 254 3.00 23.80 23.63
C GLU A 254 3.48 24.87 22.64
N LEU A 255 4.80 24.97 22.41
CA LEU A 255 5.38 25.86 21.40
C LEU A 255 4.77 25.63 20.02
N PHE A 256 4.58 24.35 19.64
CA PHE A 256 4.03 24.00 18.33
C PHE A 256 2.60 24.51 18.13
N LYS A 257 1.77 24.57 19.19
CA LYS A 257 0.41 25.16 19.11
C LYS A 257 0.44 26.65 18.75
N HIS A 258 1.54 27.33 19.06
CA HIS A 258 1.78 28.74 18.78
C HIS A 258 2.62 28.97 17.51
N ARG A 259 2.70 27.95 16.64
CA ARG A 259 3.48 27.99 15.39
C ARG A 259 4.97 28.33 15.62
N ASP A 260 5.54 27.85 16.72
CA ASP A 260 6.98 27.90 16.99
C ASP A 260 7.56 26.48 16.98
N ASP A 261 8.59 26.27 16.15
CA ASP A 261 9.19 24.97 15.87
C ASP A 261 10.46 24.68 16.72
N SER A 262 10.82 25.58 17.63
CA SER A 262 12.04 25.48 18.44
C SER A 262 12.11 24.23 19.32
N GLY A 263 10.96 23.59 19.60
CA GLY A 263 10.88 22.35 20.36
C GLY A 263 11.18 21.06 19.57
N ILE A 264 11.20 21.11 18.23
CA ILE A 264 11.36 19.92 17.38
C ILE A 264 12.81 19.40 17.41
N GLU A 265 13.79 20.28 17.24
CA GLU A 265 15.21 19.91 17.22
C GLU A 265 15.69 19.31 18.55
N PRO A 266 15.33 19.85 19.74
CA PRO A 266 15.59 19.19 21.02
C PRO A 266 15.01 17.78 21.11
N LEU A 267 13.78 17.54 20.62
CA LEU A 267 13.17 16.21 20.64
C LEU A 267 13.89 15.22 19.72
N ILE A 268 14.27 15.65 18.51
CA ILE A 268 15.06 14.82 17.58
C ILE A 268 16.40 14.44 18.21
N LYS A 269 17.07 15.40 18.87
CA LYS A 269 18.32 15.13 19.60
C LYS A 269 18.11 14.07 20.68
N VAL A 270 17.04 14.18 21.48
CA VAL A 270 16.72 13.17 22.49
C VAL A 270 16.50 11.79 21.86
N LEU A 271 15.80 11.69 20.71
CA LEU A 271 15.62 10.41 20.02
C LEU A 271 16.95 9.77 19.62
N LYS A 272 17.87 10.56 19.04
CA LYS A 272 19.21 10.07 18.64
C LYS A 272 20.02 9.58 19.82
N ASP A 273 20.04 10.36 20.90
CA ASP A 273 20.88 10.10 22.06
C ASP A 273 20.34 8.93 22.91
N ASN A 274 19.11 8.47 22.67
CA ASN A 274 18.41 7.54 23.55
C ASN A 274 17.76 6.34 22.82
N LEU A 275 18.30 5.91 21.67
CA LEU A 275 17.72 4.83 20.83
C LEU A 275 17.31 3.56 21.62
N ASP A 276 18.00 3.18 22.69
CA ASP A 276 17.72 1.99 23.52
C ASP A 276 16.96 2.29 24.83
N ARG A 277 16.65 3.57 25.08
CA ARG A 277 16.05 4.04 26.34
C ARG A 277 14.55 4.30 26.21
N ASN A 278 13.90 4.51 27.36
CA ASN A 278 12.48 4.84 27.39
C ASN A 278 12.24 6.31 27.01
N GLU A 279 13.25 7.14 27.23
CA GLU A 279 13.33 8.54 26.82
C GLU A 279 13.07 8.69 25.32
N PHE A 280 13.45 7.71 24.50
CA PHE A 280 13.06 7.63 23.09
C PHE A 280 11.55 7.66 22.90
N ASN A 281 10.82 6.78 23.59
CA ASN A 281 9.37 6.69 23.47
C ASN A 281 8.69 7.97 24.00
N VAL A 282 9.26 8.58 25.04
CA VAL A 282 8.77 9.87 25.55
C VAL A 282 8.94 10.95 24.48
N ALA A 283 10.14 11.13 23.92
CA ALA A 283 10.37 12.13 22.88
C ALA A 283 9.53 11.87 21.62
N LEU A 284 9.43 10.60 21.20
CA LEU A 284 8.63 10.18 20.05
C LEU A 284 7.15 10.49 20.27
N GLY A 285 6.64 10.34 21.49
CA GLY A 285 5.26 10.70 21.83
C GLY A 285 4.93 12.17 21.56
N GLY A 286 5.88 13.08 21.81
CA GLY A 286 5.73 14.51 21.52
C GLY A 286 5.79 14.80 20.03
N LEU A 287 6.82 14.26 19.36
CA LEU A 287 6.95 14.40 17.90
C LEU A 287 5.75 13.83 17.16
N ARG A 288 5.18 12.71 17.62
CA ARG A 288 3.96 12.13 17.05
C ARG A 288 2.78 13.08 17.06
N ILE A 289 2.62 13.88 18.12
CA ILE A 289 1.56 14.90 18.22
C ILE A 289 1.86 16.04 17.25
N ILE A 290 3.12 16.51 17.22
CA ILE A 290 3.59 17.59 16.34
C ILE A 290 3.42 17.22 14.86
N ILE A 291 3.83 16.01 14.47
CA ILE A 291 3.85 15.56 13.07
C ILE A 291 2.57 14.81 12.66
N ASP A 292 1.68 14.51 13.61
CA ASP A 292 0.41 13.79 13.42
C ASP A 292 0.56 12.40 12.74
N ARG A 293 1.54 11.61 13.23
CA ARG A 293 1.88 10.25 12.76
C ARG A 293 1.53 9.17 13.79
N GLN A 294 0.25 8.85 13.92
CA GLN A 294 -0.22 7.84 14.89
C GLN A 294 0.36 6.44 14.67
N ASP A 295 0.74 6.13 13.43
CA ASP A 295 1.38 4.87 13.01
C ASP A 295 2.73 4.60 13.69
N LEU A 296 3.40 5.62 14.23
CA LEU A 296 4.65 5.49 14.98
C LEU A 296 4.44 4.98 16.43
N GLN A 297 3.24 4.56 16.79
CA GLN A 297 2.94 4.00 18.12
C GLN A 297 3.52 2.59 18.29
N GLY A 298 4.13 2.30 19.44
CA GLY A 298 4.51 0.93 19.83
C GLY A 298 5.74 0.37 19.10
N THR A 299 6.60 1.22 18.54
CA THR A 299 7.82 0.80 17.84
C THR A 299 8.95 0.49 18.84
N GLU A 300 8.87 -0.65 19.51
CA GLU A 300 9.82 -1.05 20.55
C GLU A 300 11.11 -1.72 20.03
N ILE A 301 11.13 -2.11 18.75
CA ILE A 301 12.28 -2.79 18.13
C ILE A 301 13.37 -1.77 17.80
N ILE A 302 14.56 -1.92 18.39
CA ILE A 302 15.70 -0.99 18.24
C ILE A 302 16.07 -0.75 16.77
N THR A 303 16.09 -1.80 15.93
CA THR A 303 16.42 -1.67 14.50
C THR A 303 15.48 -0.68 13.78
N LYS A 304 14.18 -0.71 14.11
CA LYS A 304 13.19 0.21 13.54
C LYS A 304 13.36 1.64 14.07
N ARG A 305 13.89 1.82 15.29
CA ARG A 305 14.09 3.16 15.87
C ARG A 305 15.09 3.99 15.10
N GLN A 306 16.15 3.38 14.55
CA GLN A 306 17.12 4.09 13.71
C GLN A 306 16.49 4.60 12.41
N GLU A 307 15.66 3.77 11.78
CA GLU A 307 14.90 4.14 10.57
C GLU A 307 13.93 5.28 10.88
N ILE A 308 13.18 5.18 11.98
CA ILE A 308 12.24 6.22 12.44
C ILE A 308 12.95 7.55 12.69
N VAL A 309 14.10 7.54 13.35
CA VAL A 309 14.88 8.78 13.59
C VAL A 309 15.24 9.42 12.25
N LYS A 310 15.77 8.62 11.31
CA LYS A 310 16.13 9.11 9.99
C LYS A 310 14.94 9.69 9.24
N GLU A 311 13.80 8.99 9.24
CA GLU A 311 12.56 9.48 8.61
C GLU A 311 12.12 10.83 9.20
N ILE A 312 12.13 10.97 10.52
CA ILE A 312 11.75 12.22 11.20
C ILE A 312 12.74 13.34 10.90
N GLU A 313 14.04 13.04 10.82
CA GLU A 313 15.05 14.02 10.46
C GLU A 313 14.92 14.52 9.02
N ASP A 314 14.77 13.60 8.06
CA ASP A 314 14.60 13.95 6.65
C ASP A 314 13.33 14.79 6.48
N TRP A 315 12.25 14.42 7.19
CA TRP A 315 11.04 15.22 7.27
C TRP A 315 11.29 16.62 7.85
N TRP A 316 12.02 16.74 8.96
CA TRP A 316 12.32 18.02 9.59
C TRP A 316 13.14 18.91 8.66
N GLN A 317 14.19 18.39 8.03
CA GLN A 317 15.02 19.13 7.08
C GLN A 317 14.22 19.62 5.87
N LYS A 318 13.26 18.81 5.39
CA LYS A 318 12.39 19.18 4.27
C LYS A 318 11.40 20.28 4.63
N ASN A 319 10.92 20.37 5.87
CA ASN A 319 9.80 21.21 6.25
C ASN A 319 10.15 22.41 7.14
N ARG A 320 11.31 22.43 7.79
CA ARG A 320 11.70 23.54 8.69
C ARG A 320 11.61 24.90 7.99
N GLY A 321 10.98 25.87 8.66
CA GLY A 321 10.76 27.22 8.13
C GLY A 321 9.79 27.33 6.93
N LYS A 322 9.05 26.27 6.57
CA LYS A 322 8.04 26.30 5.50
C LYS A 322 6.63 26.27 6.08
N GLU A 323 5.67 26.86 5.37
CA GLU A 323 4.25 26.79 5.77
C GLU A 323 3.72 25.34 5.81
N SER A 324 4.34 24.41 5.05
CA SER A 324 4.01 22.99 5.06
C SER A 324 4.23 22.32 6.43
N LEU A 325 5.04 22.91 7.31
CA LEU A 325 5.25 22.41 8.67
C LEU A 325 3.94 22.44 9.49
N TRP A 326 3.09 23.42 9.23
CA TRP A 326 1.85 23.67 9.97
C TRP A 326 0.64 22.91 9.39
N GLN A 327 0.86 22.10 8.35
CA GLN A 327 -0.17 21.24 7.78
C GLN A 327 -0.49 20.09 8.73
N THR A 328 -1.78 19.79 8.86
CA THR A 328 -2.27 18.58 9.54
C THR A 328 -1.68 17.31 8.92
N GLY A 329 -1.61 16.21 9.68
CA GLY A 329 -1.14 14.94 9.13
C GLY A 329 -2.03 14.43 8.00
N GLU A 330 -3.31 14.78 7.99
CA GLU A 330 -4.22 14.48 6.88
C GLU A 330 -3.88 15.30 5.62
N GLN A 331 -3.68 16.61 5.75
CA GLN A 331 -3.25 17.47 4.63
C GLN A 331 -1.91 17.01 4.04
N ARG A 332 -0.94 16.67 4.90
CA ARG A 332 0.35 16.17 4.45
C ARG A 332 0.23 14.86 3.68
N ARG A 333 -0.55 13.89 4.20
CA ARG A 333 -0.81 12.62 3.51
C ARG A 333 -1.50 12.83 2.17
N ARG A 334 -2.40 13.80 2.07
CA ARG A 334 -3.03 14.17 0.80
C ARG A 334 -2.01 14.75 -0.19
N GLU A 335 -1.16 15.66 0.24
CA GLU A 335 -0.10 16.22 -0.64
C GLU A 335 0.93 15.18 -1.05
N GLU A 336 1.28 14.23 -0.17
CA GLU A 336 2.13 13.09 -0.47
C GLU A 336 1.48 12.18 -1.53
N LEU A 337 0.20 11.83 -1.35
CA LEU A 337 -0.58 11.08 -2.34
C LEU A 337 -0.65 11.79 -3.69
N TYR A 338 -0.78 13.11 -3.72
CA TYR A 338 -0.81 13.86 -4.98
C TYR A 338 0.58 13.99 -5.60
N ALA A 339 1.64 14.06 -4.79
CA ALA A 339 3.00 14.01 -5.28
C ALA A 339 3.36 12.62 -5.86
N GLU A 340 2.72 11.55 -5.41
CA GLU A 340 2.87 10.23 -6.00
C GLU A 340 2.36 10.18 -7.45
N LEU A 341 1.32 10.94 -7.81
CA LEU A 341 0.81 11.02 -9.20
C LEU A 341 1.89 11.38 -10.22
N ILE A 342 2.82 12.26 -9.83
CA ILE A 342 3.92 12.75 -10.67
C ILE A 342 5.21 11.94 -10.49
N SER A 343 5.18 10.91 -9.62
CA SER A 343 6.31 10.03 -9.39
C SER A 343 6.44 8.99 -10.51
N SER A 344 7.67 8.76 -10.97
CA SER A 344 7.99 7.67 -11.90
C SER A 344 8.03 6.29 -11.22
N LYS A 345 7.85 6.22 -9.89
CA LYS A 345 7.95 4.99 -9.11
C LYS A 345 6.66 4.17 -9.08
N ILE A 346 5.52 4.77 -9.41
CA ILE A 346 4.23 4.10 -9.41
C ILE A 346 3.76 3.84 -10.85
N SER A 347 3.05 2.73 -11.03
CA SER A 347 2.48 2.32 -12.32
C SER A 347 1.33 3.23 -12.75
N ASP A 348 0.99 3.18 -14.04
CA ASP A 348 -0.15 3.94 -14.56
C ASP A 348 -1.48 3.47 -13.97
N LYS A 349 -1.59 2.19 -13.59
CA LYS A 349 -2.76 1.66 -12.87
C LYS A 349 -2.92 2.34 -11.50
N GLU A 350 -1.85 2.45 -10.73
CA GLU A 350 -1.88 3.13 -9.42
C GLU A 350 -2.22 4.62 -9.57
N LYS A 351 -1.68 5.29 -10.60
CA LYS A 351 -2.06 6.69 -10.90
C LYS A 351 -3.56 6.82 -11.19
N LEU A 352 -4.15 5.89 -11.96
CA LEU A 352 -5.59 5.89 -12.24
C LEU A 352 -6.42 5.73 -10.98
N GLU A 353 -6.02 4.85 -10.05
CA GLU A 353 -6.69 4.68 -8.77
C GLU A 353 -6.70 5.98 -7.96
N ILE A 354 -5.56 6.68 -7.89
CA ILE A 354 -5.45 7.98 -7.23
C ILE A 354 -6.36 9.02 -7.91
N LEU A 355 -6.36 9.10 -9.25
CA LEU A 355 -7.19 10.03 -10.01
C LEU A 355 -8.69 9.75 -9.85
N ASN A 356 -9.10 8.48 -9.79
CA ASN A 356 -10.48 8.08 -9.56
C ASN A 356 -10.95 8.48 -8.15
N ASN A 357 -10.12 8.26 -7.13
CA ASN A 357 -10.42 8.70 -5.77
C ASN A 357 -10.53 10.23 -5.70
N LEU A 358 -9.63 10.95 -6.35
CA LEU A 358 -9.66 12.41 -6.47
C LEU A 358 -10.94 12.93 -7.14
N SER A 359 -11.44 12.22 -8.14
CA SER A 359 -12.67 12.58 -8.85
C SER A 359 -13.90 12.52 -7.93
N GLN A 360 -13.88 11.65 -6.92
CA GLN A 360 -14.94 11.56 -5.91
C GLN A 360 -14.86 12.69 -4.88
N THR A 361 -13.64 13.04 -4.43
CA THR A 361 -13.46 14.07 -3.39
C THR A 361 -13.55 15.49 -3.95
N LYS A 362 -13.23 15.68 -5.24
CA LYS A 362 -13.13 16.99 -5.90
C LYS A 362 -12.22 17.96 -5.13
N ASP A 363 -11.16 17.45 -4.52
CA ASP A 363 -10.20 18.25 -3.75
C ASP A 363 -9.43 19.19 -4.68
N LYS A 364 -9.69 20.49 -4.57
CA LYS A 364 -9.06 21.52 -5.40
C LYS A 364 -7.55 21.62 -5.22
N SER A 365 -7.02 21.15 -4.08
CA SER A 365 -5.58 21.16 -3.82
C SER A 365 -4.79 20.23 -4.76
N ALA A 366 -5.46 19.29 -5.45
CA ALA A 366 -4.84 18.44 -6.46
C ALA A 366 -4.49 19.18 -7.77
N SER A 367 -5.08 20.35 -8.04
CA SER A 367 -4.95 21.05 -9.33
C SER A 367 -3.50 21.27 -9.80
N PRO A 368 -2.54 21.71 -8.94
CA PRO A 368 -1.15 21.88 -9.36
C PRO A 368 -0.48 20.57 -9.79
N TYR A 369 -0.84 19.45 -9.16
CA TYR A 369 -0.30 18.12 -9.45
C TYR A 369 -0.86 17.58 -10.76
N LEU A 370 -2.17 17.78 -11.01
CA LEU A 370 -2.78 17.44 -12.30
C LEU A 370 -2.18 18.25 -13.45
N ILE A 371 -1.91 19.55 -13.23
CA ILE A 371 -1.20 20.39 -14.22
C ILE A 371 0.21 19.86 -14.49
N GLN A 372 0.94 19.40 -13.47
CA GLN A 372 2.25 18.78 -13.67
C GLN A 372 2.14 17.44 -14.39
N LEU A 373 1.13 16.63 -14.07
CA LEU A 373 0.87 15.35 -14.72
C LEU A 373 0.68 15.54 -16.24
N LEU A 374 -0.10 16.54 -16.65
CA LEU A 374 -0.27 16.88 -18.08
C LEU A 374 1.03 17.29 -18.80
N LYS A 375 2.07 17.70 -18.07
CA LYS A 375 3.37 18.10 -18.66
C LYS A 375 4.33 16.93 -18.85
N ILE A 376 4.06 15.79 -18.22
CA ILE A 376 4.84 14.57 -18.42
C ILE A 376 4.55 14.08 -19.84
N LYS A 377 5.59 13.77 -20.61
CA LYS A 377 5.46 13.27 -21.98
C LYS A 377 5.19 11.76 -22.00
N ASP A 378 4.66 11.28 -23.11
CA ASP A 378 4.48 9.85 -23.43
C ASP A 378 3.67 9.07 -22.38
N GLN A 379 2.72 9.74 -21.70
CA GLN A 379 1.83 9.06 -20.77
C GLN A 379 0.70 8.34 -21.49
N ALA A 380 0.10 7.36 -20.80
CA ALA A 380 -1.11 6.72 -21.26
C ALA A 380 -2.23 7.76 -21.47
N ALA A 381 -2.94 7.65 -22.60
CA ALA A 381 -3.96 8.62 -23.02
C ALA A 381 -5.08 8.83 -21.99
N ASN A 382 -5.43 7.78 -21.24
CA ASN A 382 -6.43 7.83 -20.17
C ASN A 382 -6.00 8.71 -18.98
N LEU A 383 -4.70 8.78 -18.65
CA LEU A 383 -4.19 9.67 -17.60
C LEU A 383 -4.39 11.13 -17.98
N TYR A 384 -4.08 11.51 -19.22
CA TYR A 384 -4.36 12.87 -19.72
C TYR A 384 -5.86 13.19 -19.66
N GLN A 385 -6.70 12.25 -20.10
CA GLN A 385 -8.15 12.43 -20.13
C GLN A 385 -8.74 12.66 -18.73
N ILE A 386 -8.52 11.75 -17.78
CA ILE A 386 -9.08 11.87 -16.44
C ILE A 386 -8.55 13.12 -15.74
N SER A 387 -7.27 13.45 -15.93
CA SER A 387 -6.67 14.66 -15.36
C SER A 387 -7.33 15.94 -15.88
N MET A 388 -7.54 16.04 -17.19
CA MET A 388 -8.24 17.18 -17.80
C MET A 388 -9.72 17.24 -17.40
N GLN A 389 -10.41 16.10 -17.34
CA GLN A 389 -11.78 16.01 -16.85
C GLN A 389 -11.90 16.52 -15.42
N LEU A 390 -11.02 16.08 -14.53
CA LEU A 390 -11.00 16.55 -13.16
C LEU A 390 -10.68 18.05 -13.09
N LEU A 391 -9.68 18.50 -13.85
CA LEU A 391 -9.34 19.92 -13.95
C LEU A 391 -10.51 20.78 -14.44
N SER A 392 -11.39 20.29 -15.32
CA SER A 392 -12.59 21.03 -15.72
C SER A 392 -13.54 21.33 -14.55
N VAL A 393 -13.47 20.54 -13.47
CA VAL A 393 -14.30 20.68 -12.27
C VAL A 393 -13.57 21.46 -11.17
N ILE A 394 -12.28 21.18 -10.95
CA ILE A 394 -11.53 21.69 -9.79
C ILE A 394 -10.48 22.76 -10.13
N GLY A 395 -10.12 22.88 -11.39
CA GLY A 395 -9.06 23.76 -11.89
C GLY A 395 -9.48 25.23 -11.95
N ASN A 396 -8.59 26.06 -12.49
CA ASN A 396 -8.80 27.49 -12.66
C ASN A 396 -8.18 27.95 -14.00
N ASN A 397 -8.28 29.24 -14.34
CA ASN A 397 -7.80 29.76 -15.62
C ASN A 397 -6.31 29.50 -15.91
N SER A 398 -5.46 29.23 -14.90
CA SER A 398 -4.07 28.82 -15.14
C SER A 398 -3.92 27.47 -15.84
N THR A 399 -4.97 26.64 -15.82
CA THR A 399 -5.04 25.35 -16.52
C THR A 399 -5.09 25.52 -18.04
N VAL A 400 -5.69 26.61 -18.54
CA VAL A 400 -5.95 26.82 -19.97
C VAL A 400 -4.67 26.71 -20.81
N GLU A 401 -3.60 27.40 -20.40
CA GLU A 401 -2.32 27.38 -21.11
C GLU A 401 -1.63 26.01 -21.11
N THR A 402 -1.91 25.15 -20.12
CA THR A 402 -1.38 23.79 -20.07
C THR A 402 -2.19 22.82 -20.93
N VAL A 403 -3.51 23.04 -21.07
CA VAL A 403 -4.40 22.18 -21.85
C VAL A 403 -4.36 22.51 -23.34
N LYS A 404 -4.13 23.78 -23.74
CA LYS A 404 -4.06 24.20 -25.15
C LYS A 404 -3.19 23.30 -26.04
N PRO A 405 -1.96 22.91 -25.66
CA PRO A 405 -1.14 21.99 -26.46
C PRO A 405 -1.77 20.61 -26.68
N MET A 406 -2.62 20.15 -25.77
CA MET A 406 -3.28 18.83 -25.85
C MET A 406 -4.33 18.75 -26.96
N LEU A 407 -4.77 19.89 -27.50
CA LEU A 407 -5.58 19.93 -28.72
C LEU A 407 -4.84 19.35 -29.95
N TYR A 408 -3.51 19.25 -29.91
CA TYR A 408 -2.68 18.74 -31.01
C TYR A 408 -2.09 17.36 -30.71
N HIS A 409 -2.60 16.67 -29.67
CA HIS A 409 -2.14 15.34 -29.31
C HIS A 409 -2.51 14.31 -30.40
N PRO A 410 -1.66 13.31 -30.69
CA PRO A 410 -1.96 12.30 -31.72
C PRO A 410 -3.19 11.46 -31.39
N ASP A 411 -3.46 11.20 -30.11
CA ASP A 411 -4.66 10.48 -29.65
C ASP A 411 -5.91 11.39 -29.66
N ILE A 412 -6.93 11.00 -30.41
CA ILE A 412 -8.20 11.73 -30.54
C ILE A 412 -8.92 11.93 -29.21
N TYR A 413 -8.86 10.97 -28.28
CA TYR A 413 -9.58 11.08 -27.02
C TYR A 413 -8.92 12.10 -26.08
N VAL A 414 -7.60 12.26 -26.19
CA VAL A 414 -6.88 13.37 -25.52
C VAL A 414 -7.32 14.70 -26.13
N ARG A 415 -7.40 14.82 -27.46
CA ARG A 415 -7.89 16.06 -28.11
C ARG A 415 -9.34 16.39 -27.75
N ARG A 416 -10.21 15.37 -27.74
CA ARG A 416 -11.61 15.46 -27.28
C ARG A 416 -11.66 16.09 -25.91
N GLN A 417 -10.96 15.49 -24.95
CA GLN A 417 -11.02 15.96 -23.57
C GLN A 417 -10.40 17.35 -23.41
N ALA A 418 -9.35 17.68 -24.17
CA ALA A 418 -8.78 19.02 -24.20
C ALA A 418 -9.81 20.06 -24.68
N ALA A 419 -10.54 19.78 -25.76
CA ALA A 419 -11.58 20.68 -26.27
C ALA A 419 -12.73 20.89 -25.28
N LEU A 420 -13.21 19.82 -24.64
CA LEU A 420 -14.25 19.91 -23.61
C LEU A 420 -13.79 20.71 -22.39
N THR A 421 -12.56 20.47 -21.95
CA THR A 421 -11.97 21.14 -20.78
C THR A 421 -11.77 22.63 -21.05
N LEU A 422 -11.27 23.00 -22.23
CA LEU A 422 -11.12 24.40 -22.63
C LEU A 422 -12.48 25.10 -22.73
N ASN A 423 -13.49 24.44 -23.30
CA ASN A 423 -14.85 24.98 -23.37
C ASN A 423 -15.45 25.24 -21.98
N ALA A 424 -15.19 24.35 -21.01
CA ALA A 424 -15.59 24.55 -19.61
C ALA A 424 -14.95 25.79 -18.97
N PHE A 425 -13.77 26.22 -19.46
CA PHE A 425 -13.11 27.46 -19.07
C PHE A 425 -13.45 28.66 -19.96
N GLY A 426 -14.36 28.52 -20.92
CA GLY A 426 -14.74 29.57 -21.87
C GLY A 426 -13.72 29.81 -23.00
N ASP A 427 -12.77 28.90 -23.21
CA ASP A 427 -11.86 28.91 -24.34
C ASP A 427 -12.41 28.01 -25.47
N HIS A 428 -12.78 28.63 -26.60
CA HIS A 428 -13.41 27.95 -27.73
C HIS A 428 -12.43 27.45 -28.80
N ASN A 429 -11.11 27.48 -28.56
CA ASN A 429 -10.12 27.00 -29.53
C ASN A 429 -10.35 25.52 -29.92
N GLY A 430 -10.94 24.72 -29.02
CA GLY A 430 -11.33 23.34 -29.30
C GLY A 430 -12.30 23.19 -30.48
N VAL A 431 -13.19 24.16 -30.73
CA VAL A 431 -14.11 24.13 -31.88
C VAL A 431 -13.34 24.06 -33.19
N SER A 432 -12.34 24.95 -33.36
CA SER A 432 -11.58 25.03 -34.60
C SER A 432 -10.83 23.72 -34.92
N ILE A 433 -10.26 23.08 -33.90
CA ILE A 433 -9.53 21.82 -34.04
C ILE A 433 -10.48 20.66 -34.34
N MET A 434 -11.66 20.61 -33.71
CA MET A 434 -12.64 19.57 -34.01
C MET A 434 -13.23 19.72 -35.43
N ILE A 435 -13.43 20.96 -35.93
CA ILE A 435 -13.79 21.20 -37.33
C ILE A 435 -12.73 20.63 -38.28
N LEU A 436 -11.44 20.84 -38.01
CA LEU A 436 -10.37 20.26 -38.81
C LEU A 436 -10.30 18.72 -38.67
N THR A 437 -10.61 18.19 -37.49
CA THR A 437 -10.61 16.74 -37.22
C THR A 437 -11.69 16.00 -38.03
N LEU A 438 -12.77 16.67 -38.44
CA LEU A 438 -13.76 16.11 -39.38
C LEU A 438 -13.16 15.76 -40.75
N GLU A 439 -11.94 16.21 -41.06
CA GLU A 439 -11.22 15.86 -42.29
C GLU A 439 -10.28 14.66 -42.11
N SER A 440 -10.21 14.08 -40.90
CA SER A 440 -9.42 12.88 -40.64
C SER A 440 -9.84 11.72 -41.55
N LYS A 441 -8.90 10.87 -41.93
CA LYS A 441 -9.21 9.60 -42.61
C LYS A 441 -9.90 8.60 -41.68
N SER A 442 -9.58 8.66 -40.38
CA SER A 442 -10.22 7.82 -39.38
C SER A 442 -11.66 8.25 -39.17
N ARG A 443 -12.58 7.32 -39.41
CA ARG A 443 -14.02 7.51 -39.21
C ARG A 443 -14.37 7.78 -37.76
N ASN A 444 -13.64 7.16 -36.83
CA ASN A 444 -13.81 7.39 -35.40
C ASN A 444 -13.44 8.81 -35.03
N SER A 445 -12.32 9.33 -35.54
CA SER A 445 -11.91 10.71 -35.26
C SER A 445 -12.94 11.72 -35.76
N ARG A 446 -13.55 11.47 -36.92
CA ARG A 446 -14.67 12.30 -37.41
C ARG A 446 -15.90 12.21 -36.52
N SER A 447 -16.25 11.00 -36.04
CA SER A 447 -17.39 10.80 -35.14
C SER A 447 -17.19 11.49 -33.79
N VAL A 448 -16.03 11.30 -33.17
CA VAL A 448 -15.65 11.97 -31.92
C VAL A 448 -15.68 13.48 -32.09
N ALA A 449 -15.10 14.00 -33.18
CA ALA A 449 -15.12 15.43 -33.47
C ALA A 449 -16.55 15.97 -33.60
N ASN A 450 -17.45 15.26 -34.30
CA ASN A 450 -18.85 15.63 -34.40
C ASN A 450 -19.55 15.65 -33.03
N ALA A 451 -19.31 14.64 -32.19
CA ALA A 451 -19.90 14.58 -30.85
C ALA A 451 -19.42 15.75 -29.97
N VAL A 452 -18.13 16.06 -29.99
CA VAL A 452 -17.56 17.19 -29.25
C VAL A 452 -18.11 18.52 -29.77
N LEU A 453 -18.18 18.71 -31.09
CA LEU A 453 -18.75 19.92 -31.68
C LEU A 453 -20.20 20.11 -31.27
N LYS A 454 -21.01 19.04 -31.25
CA LYS A 454 -22.37 19.08 -30.73
C LYS A 454 -22.41 19.52 -29.28
N GLU A 455 -21.57 18.94 -28.43
CA GLU A 455 -21.51 19.26 -27.00
C GLU A 455 -21.12 20.72 -26.73
N ILE A 456 -20.08 21.22 -27.39
CA ILE A 456 -19.54 22.56 -27.10
C ILE A 456 -20.29 23.70 -27.82
N THR A 457 -20.95 23.43 -28.95
CA THR A 457 -21.67 24.46 -29.73
C THR A 457 -23.19 24.38 -29.58
N GLY A 458 -23.71 23.27 -29.06
CA GLY A 458 -25.15 22.98 -28.99
C GLY A 458 -25.81 22.68 -30.35
N GLN A 459 -25.04 22.60 -31.45
CA GLN A 459 -25.57 22.30 -32.79
C GLN A 459 -25.56 20.80 -33.06
N ASP A 460 -26.65 20.27 -33.61
CA ASP A 460 -26.72 18.88 -34.07
C ASP A 460 -27.11 18.84 -35.55
N PHE A 461 -26.21 18.33 -36.38
CA PHE A 461 -26.43 18.18 -37.81
C PHE A 461 -26.70 16.73 -38.24
N ALA A 462 -26.58 15.78 -37.31
CA ALA A 462 -26.74 14.35 -37.51
C ALA A 462 -28.06 13.80 -36.94
N ASP A 463 -28.96 14.69 -36.49
CA ASP A 463 -30.28 14.34 -35.98
C ASP A 463 -30.22 13.27 -34.87
N GLU A 464 -29.39 13.54 -33.85
CA GLU A 464 -29.10 12.66 -32.70
C GLU A 464 -28.35 11.35 -33.01
N LYS A 465 -28.05 11.07 -34.28
CA LYS A 465 -27.28 9.88 -34.67
C LYS A 465 -25.77 10.10 -34.53
N SER A 466 -25.03 9.03 -34.20
CA SER A 466 -23.58 9.07 -34.26
C SER A 466 -23.11 9.08 -35.71
N LEU A 467 -22.08 9.87 -36.02
CA LEU A 467 -21.61 10.04 -37.40
C LEU A 467 -21.16 8.70 -38.01
N ARG A 468 -20.67 7.77 -37.17
CA ARG A 468 -20.21 6.43 -37.55
C ARG A 468 -21.34 5.48 -38.01
N THR A 469 -22.60 5.75 -37.67
CA THR A 469 -23.72 4.88 -38.07
C THR A 469 -24.27 5.25 -39.44
N LEU A 470 -24.07 6.50 -39.87
CA LEU A 470 -24.55 7.01 -41.15
C LEU A 470 -23.91 6.28 -42.34
N SER A 471 -24.55 6.38 -43.51
CA SER A 471 -23.90 6.02 -44.77
C SER A 471 -22.80 7.03 -45.11
N GLU A 472 -21.87 6.67 -46.00
CA GLU A 472 -20.81 7.58 -46.45
C GLU A 472 -21.36 8.90 -47.02
N ALA A 473 -22.49 8.84 -47.74
CA ALA A 473 -23.17 10.02 -48.26
C ALA A 473 -23.78 10.88 -47.14
N GLY A 474 -24.39 10.25 -46.13
CA GLY A 474 -24.92 10.94 -44.95
C GLY A 474 -23.84 11.62 -44.13
N GLU A 475 -22.74 10.92 -43.87
CA GLU A 475 -21.56 11.43 -43.18
C GLU A 475 -20.97 12.65 -43.90
N LYS A 476 -20.77 12.59 -45.22
CA LYS A 476 -20.32 13.74 -46.03
C LYS A 476 -21.25 14.94 -45.94
N ALA A 477 -22.57 14.71 -45.95
CA ALA A 477 -23.55 15.78 -45.83
C ALA A 477 -23.48 16.49 -44.47
N VAL A 478 -23.31 15.75 -43.38
CA VAL A 478 -23.13 16.31 -42.02
C VAL A 478 -21.84 17.13 -41.94
N ILE A 479 -20.73 16.62 -42.48
CA ILE A 479 -19.45 17.34 -42.48
C ILE A 479 -19.55 18.66 -43.27
N GLU A 480 -20.28 18.69 -44.40
CA GLU A 480 -20.47 19.92 -45.16
C GLU A 480 -21.36 20.95 -44.44
N LYS A 481 -22.36 20.49 -43.67
CA LYS A 481 -23.13 21.37 -42.77
C LYS A 481 -22.22 22.01 -41.71
N TRP A 482 -21.34 21.23 -41.06
CA TRP A 482 -20.34 21.76 -40.12
C TRP A 482 -19.41 22.78 -40.76
N ARG A 483 -18.92 22.52 -41.97
CA ARG A 483 -18.07 23.48 -42.72
C ARG A 483 -18.80 24.78 -43.01
N SER A 484 -20.07 24.69 -43.42
CA SER A 484 -20.91 25.86 -43.69
C SER A 484 -21.17 26.66 -42.42
N TRP A 485 -21.48 26.00 -41.32
CA TRP A 485 -21.64 26.61 -40.00
C TRP A 485 -20.36 27.29 -39.53
N TRP A 486 -19.21 26.63 -39.65
CA TRP A 486 -17.92 27.20 -39.24
C TRP A 486 -17.57 28.47 -40.02
N LYS A 487 -17.80 28.50 -41.34
CA LYS A 487 -17.59 29.69 -42.17
C LYS A 487 -18.36 30.91 -41.66
N GLN A 488 -19.52 30.71 -41.04
CA GLN A 488 -20.40 31.77 -40.53
C GLN A 488 -20.05 32.20 -39.10
N ASN A 489 -19.42 31.33 -38.30
CA ASN A 489 -19.26 31.52 -36.85
C ASN A 489 -17.80 31.66 -36.38
N ARG A 490 -16.80 31.40 -37.23
CA ARG A 490 -15.38 31.35 -36.84
C ARG A 490 -14.83 32.64 -36.22
N ASP A 491 -15.31 33.79 -36.66
CA ASP A 491 -14.77 35.09 -36.20
C ASP A 491 -15.20 35.37 -34.74
N ALA A 492 -16.31 34.80 -34.30
CA ALA A 492 -16.81 34.91 -32.93
C ALA A 492 -16.19 33.88 -31.96
N LEU A 493 -15.64 32.78 -32.47
CA LEU A 493 -15.16 31.63 -31.69
C LEU A 493 -13.63 31.53 -31.59
N GLY A 494 -12.89 32.39 -32.30
CA GLY A 494 -11.43 32.38 -32.33
C GLY A 494 -10.86 31.30 -33.26
N ILE A 495 -9.66 31.55 -33.80
CA ILE A 495 -8.97 30.65 -34.74
C ILE A 495 -7.69 30.14 -34.08
N ALA A 496 -7.60 28.84 -33.81
CA ALA A 496 -6.34 28.22 -33.44
C ALA A 496 -5.43 28.06 -34.67
N GLU A 497 -4.10 28.13 -34.49
CA GLU A 497 -3.16 27.93 -35.58
C GLU A 497 -3.25 26.51 -36.12
N ALA A 498 -3.70 26.34 -37.37
CA ALA A 498 -3.72 25.04 -38.07
C ALA A 498 -2.32 24.50 -38.42
N LYS A 499 -1.25 25.19 -38.00
CA LYS A 499 0.11 24.88 -38.42
C LYS A 499 0.51 23.51 -37.86
N ASP A 500 0.84 22.61 -38.77
CA ASP A 500 1.21 21.21 -38.52
C ASP A 500 0.09 20.28 -37.99
N PHE A 501 -1.18 20.70 -37.90
CA PHE A 501 -2.27 19.80 -37.45
C PHE A 501 -2.55 18.65 -38.43
N TYR A 502 -2.42 18.89 -39.73
CA TYR A 502 -2.53 17.80 -40.72
C TYR A 502 -1.42 16.74 -40.56
N ARG A 503 -0.25 17.13 -40.01
CA ARG A 503 0.79 16.18 -39.62
C ARG A 503 0.33 15.35 -38.43
N THR A 504 -0.29 15.96 -37.41
CA THR A 504 -0.90 15.23 -36.29
C THR A 504 -1.95 14.22 -36.78
N LEU A 505 -2.84 14.59 -37.70
CA LEU A 505 -3.84 13.66 -38.27
C LEU A 505 -3.19 12.52 -39.06
N ALA A 506 -2.09 12.78 -39.77
CA ALA A 506 -1.33 11.75 -40.48
C ALA A 506 -0.56 10.82 -39.53
N GLU A 507 -0.01 11.37 -38.44
CA GLU A 507 0.66 10.62 -37.37
C GLU A 507 -0.32 9.75 -36.60
N GLU A 508 -1.54 10.23 -36.33
CA GLU A 508 -2.63 9.45 -35.74
C GLU A 508 -3.01 8.24 -36.59
N ASP A 509 -3.24 8.45 -37.89
CA ASP A 509 -3.55 7.37 -38.84
C ASP A 509 -2.41 6.34 -38.84
N SER A 510 -1.16 6.81 -38.91
CA SER A 510 0.03 5.93 -38.86
C SER A 510 0.14 5.17 -37.54
N ALA A 511 -0.14 5.81 -36.40
CA ALA A 511 -0.09 5.20 -35.08
C ALA A 511 -1.22 4.18 -34.86
N MET A 512 -2.41 4.45 -35.39
CA MET A 512 -3.54 3.51 -35.36
C MET A 512 -3.24 2.28 -36.22
N GLN A 513 -2.70 2.46 -37.44
CA GLN A 513 -2.24 1.35 -38.27
C GLN A 513 -1.12 0.55 -37.59
N LEU A 514 -0.19 1.23 -36.92
CA LEU A 514 0.86 0.56 -36.16
C LEU A 514 0.30 -0.23 -34.97
N ARG A 515 -0.69 0.31 -34.23
CA ARG A 515 -1.36 -0.43 -33.15
C ARG A 515 -2.04 -1.69 -33.67
N TYR A 516 -2.77 -1.59 -34.77
CA TYR A 516 -3.37 -2.77 -35.39
C TYR A 516 -2.31 -3.78 -35.85
N ALA A 517 -1.22 -3.31 -36.44
CA ALA A 517 -0.11 -4.19 -36.85
C ALA A 517 0.60 -4.85 -35.66
N ILE A 518 0.75 -4.15 -34.53
CA ILE A 518 1.30 -4.70 -33.29
C ILE A 518 0.38 -5.77 -32.73
N ILE A 519 -0.93 -5.49 -32.62
CA ILE A 519 -1.91 -6.48 -32.14
C ILE A 519 -1.90 -7.72 -33.04
N GLU A 520 -1.89 -7.54 -34.36
CA GLU A 520 -1.78 -8.65 -35.32
C GLU A 520 -0.43 -9.40 -35.22
N GLU A 521 0.67 -8.73 -34.90
CA GLU A 521 1.96 -9.38 -34.63
C GLU A 521 2.00 -10.13 -33.29
N GLU A 522 1.42 -9.56 -32.24
CA GLU A 522 1.33 -10.16 -30.91
C GLU A 522 0.42 -11.39 -30.95
N GLU A 523 -0.69 -11.30 -31.67
CA GLU A 523 -1.58 -12.43 -31.96
C GLU A 523 -0.81 -13.56 -32.68
N LYS A 524 -0.03 -13.25 -33.72
CA LYS A 524 0.85 -14.23 -34.41
C LYS A 524 1.93 -14.85 -33.52
N LYS A 525 2.38 -14.13 -32.48
CA LYS A 525 3.37 -14.60 -31.51
C LYS A 525 2.73 -15.42 -30.38
N ASN A 526 1.40 -15.36 -30.23
CA ASN A 526 0.69 -16.13 -29.21
C ASN A 526 0.83 -17.63 -29.53
N PRO A 527 1.52 -18.41 -28.68
CA PRO A 527 1.73 -19.84 -28.93
C PRO A 527 0.42 -20.65 -28.86
N GLU A 528 -0.64 -20.06 -28.31
CA GLU A 528 -1.98 -20.65 -28.22
C GLU A 528 -2.90 -20.22 -29.37
N LEU A 529 -2.43 -19.37 -30.30
CA LEU A 529 -3.21 -18.94 -31.46
C LEU A 529 -3.58 -20.18 -32.30
N PRO A 530 -4.87 -20.50 -32.45
CA PRO A 530 -5.27 -21.62 -33.29
C PRO A 530 -4.98 -21.37 -34.76
N THR A 531 -4.30 -22.33 -35.39
CA THR A 531 -4.12 -22.35 -36.85
C THR A 531 -5.25 -23.15 -37.50
N PHE A 532 -6.00 -22.54 -38.41
CA PHE A 532 -7.08 -23.19 -39.14
C PHE A 532 -6.64 -23.54 -40.56
N GLU A 533 -6.83 -24.79 -40.99
CA GLU A 533 -6.49 -25.23 -42.36
C GLU A 533 -7.34 -24.51 -43.42
N ASN A 534 -8.59 -24.19 -43.08
CA ASN A 534 -9.50 -23.43 -43.91
C ASN A 534 -9.87 -22.11 -43.23
N SER A 535 -9.38 -20.99 -43.76
CA SER A 535 -9.63 -19.66 -43.20
C SER A 535 -11.12 -19.27 -43.21
N ASN A 536 -11.92 -19.86 -44.11
CA ASN A 536 -13.37 -19.65 -44.18
C ASN A 536 -14.16 -20.42 -43.10
N GLU A 537 -13.51 -21.33 -42.37
CA GLU A 537 -14.07 -22.13 -41.28
C GLU A 537 -13.33 -21.82 -39.97
N SER A 538 -13.38 -20.54 -39.59
CA SER A 538 -12.74 -20.00 -38.40
C SER A 538 -13.73 -19.16 -37.56
N PRO A 539 -13.41 -18.89 -36.27
CA PRO A 539 -14.12 -17.89 -35.47
C PRO A 539 -14.27 -16.54 -36.19
N TYR A 540 -13.20 -16.08 -36.84
CA TYR A 540 -13.19 -14.84 -37.61
C TYR A 540 -14.17 -14.85 -38.79
N ALA A 541 -14.15 -15.90 -39.61
CA ALA A 541 -15.07 -16.03 -40.74
C ALA A 541 -16.53 -16.13 -40.28
N THR A 542 -16.78 -16.77 -39.13
CA THR A 542 -18.11 -16.88 -38.52
C THR A 542 -18.62 -15.51 -38.06
N PHE A 543 -17.76 -14.72 -37.42
CA PHE A 543 -18.07 -13.37 -36.99
C PHE A 543 -18.38 -12.44 -38.17
N GLU A 544 -17.60 -12.49 -39.26
CA GLU A 544 -17.86 -11.68 -40.45
C GLU A 544 -19.18 -12.07 -41.15
N GLN A 545 -19.50 -13.37 -41.21
CA GLN A 545 -20.79 -13.82 -41.71
C GLN A 545 -21.96 -13.34 -40.85
N PHE A 546 -21.78 -13.32 -39.53
CA PHE A 546 -22.75 -12.80 -38.57
C PHE A 546 -22.96 -11.30 -38.76
N ARG A 547 -21.89 -10.52 -38.82
CA ARG A 547 -21.95 -9.07 -39.08
C ARG A 547 -22.62 -8.76 -40.42
N ALA A 548 -22.29 -9.51 -41.47
CA ALA A 548 -22.92 -9.36 -42.78
C ALA A 548 -24.42 -9.71 -42.77
N ALA A 549 -24.83 -10.72 -41.99
CA ALA A 549 -26.25 -11.04 -41.83
C ALA A 549 -27.02 -9.89 -41.19
N LEU A 550 -26.48 -9.29 -40.12
CA LEU A 550 -27.09 -8.13 -39.45
C LEU A 550 -27.14 -6.89 -40.36
N LEU A 551 -26.10 -6.62 -41.15
CA LEU A 551 -26.09 -5.52 -42.14
C LEU A 551 -27.19 -5.65 -43.20
N ASN A 552 -27.55 -6.89 -43.55
CA ASN A 552 -28.58 -7.20 -44.55
C ASN A 552 -29.95 -7.48 -43.92
N ASP A 553 -30.12 -7.21 -42.63
CA ASP A 553 -31.35 -7.46 -41.87
C ASP A 553 -31.78 -8.94 -41.80
N ASP A 554 -30.86 -9.88 -42.06
CA ASP A 554 -31.11 -11.32 -42.09
C ASP A 554 -30.95 -11.94 -40.69
N THR A 555 -32.01 -11.83 -39.90
CA THR A 555 -32.04 -12.28 -38.49
C THR A 555 -31.90 -13.79 -38.37
N GLU A 556 -32.53 -14.56 -39.26
CA GLU A 556 -32.48 -16.02 -39.22
C GLU A 556 -31.05 -16.51 -39.50
N LYS A 557 -30.35 -15.89 -40.46
CA LYS A 557 -28.94 -16.20 -40.71
C LYS A 557 -28.04 -15.80 -39.54
N ALA A 558 -28.25 -14.63 -38.93
CA ALA A 558 -27.48 -14.21 -37.76
C ALA A 558 -27.66 -15.18 -36.59
N ILE A 559 -28.89 -15.62 -36.30
CA ILE A 559 -29.21 -16.59 -35.25
C ILE A 559 -28.63 -17.98 -35.56
N SER A 560 -28.57 -18.39 -36.83
CA SER A 560 -27.99 -19.68 -37.24
C SER A 560 -26.48 -19.82 -36.95
N LEU A 561 -25.81 -18.72 -36.61
CA LEU A 561 -24.40 -18.65 -36.24
C LEU A 561 -24.19 -18.62 -34.72
N MET A 562 -25.27 -18.66 -33.92
CA MET A 562 -25.25 -18.65 -32.46
C MET A 562 -25.46 -20.06 -31.88
N CYS A 563 -24.90 -20.32 -30.69
CA CYS A 563 -25.02 -21.62 -30.01
C CYS A 563 -26.37 -21.83 -29.29
N TYR A 564 -26.97 -23.02 -29.47
CA TYR A 564 -28.25 -23.42 -28.90
C TYR A 564 -28.10 -23.86 -27.43
N PRO A 565 -28.15 -22.91 -26.48
CA PRO A 565 -29.41 -22.61 -25.82
C PRO A 565 -29.75 -21.10 -25.76
N LEU A 566 -28.94 -20.23 -26.36
CA LEU A 566 -29.08 -18.76 -26.25
C LEU A 566 -29.81 -18.11 -27.44
N ASN A 567 -30.06 -18.86 -28.52
CA ASN A 567 -30.67 -18.39 -29.77
C ASN A 567 -32.00 -17.65 -29.55
N GLU A 568 -32.85 -18.12 -28.64
CA GLU A 568 -34.14 -17.48 -28.32
C GLU A 568 -34.00 -16.16 -27.56
N ASN A 569 -32.92 -15.98 -26.77
CA ASN A 569 -32.67 -14.73 -26.06
C ASN A 569 -32.10 -13.68 -27.02
N TYR A 570 -31.13 -14.04 -27.86
CA TYR A 570 -30.59 -13.15 -28.87
C TYR A 570 -31.60 -12.80 -29.96
N LYS A 571 -32.50 -13.73 -30.33
CA LYS A 571 -33.60 -13.42 -31.25
C LYS A 571 -34.48 -12.29 -30.72
N LYS A 572 -34.87 -12.35 -29.43
CA LYS A 572 -35.62 -11.28 -28.76
C LYS A 572 -34.84 -9.97 -28.65
N ILE A 573 -33.51 -10.03 -28.55
CA ILE A 573 -32.65 -8.84 -28.54
C ILE A 573 -32.64 -8.22 -29.94
N PHE A 574 -32.36 -8.99 -30.99
CA PHE A 574 -32.28 -8.50 -32.37
C PHE A 574 -33.64 -8.05 -32.91
N GLU A 575 -34.75 -8.61 -32.46
CA GLU A 575 -36.10 -8.12 -32.78
C GLU A 575 -36.42 -6.76 -32.12
N LYS A 576 -35.69 -6.38 -31.06
CA LYS A 576 -35.86 -5.10 -30.36
C LYS A 576 -34.90 -4.01 -30.84
N ILE A 577 -33.90 -4.34 -31.66
CA ILE A 577 -32.98 -3.35 -32.23
C ILE A 577 -33.70 -2.65 -33.39
N GLU A 578 -33.98 -1.35 -33.25
CA GLU A 578 -34.71 -0.56 -34.24
C GLU A 578 -34.00 -0.48 -35.61
N ASP A 579 -32.67 -0.34 -35.61
CA ASP A 579 -31.86 -0.32 -36.83
C ASP A 579 -30.65 -1.26 -36.68
N ARG A 580 -30.84 -2.51 -37.12
CA ARG A 580 -29.81 -3.55 -37.08
C ARG A 580 -28.63 -3.25 -37.99
N SER A 581 -28.84 -2.47 -39.04
CA SER A 581 -27.77 -2.06 -39.95
C SER A 581 -26.83 -1.06 -39.27
N ASP A 582 -27.37 -0.13 -38.48
CA ASP A 582 -26.59 0.79 -37.64
C ASP A 582 -25.82 0.04 -36.55
N TYR A 583 -26.47 -0.93 -35.88
CA TYR A 583 -25.82 -1.80 -34.90
C TYR A 583 -24.64 -2.58 -35.51
N ALA A 584 -24.84 -3.20 -36.68
CA ALA A 584 -23.81 -3.99 -37.35
C ALA A 584 -22.62 -3.15 -37.83
N ARG A 585 -22.86 -1.88 -38.23
CA ARG A 585 -21.78 -0.92 -38.57
C ARG A 585 -20.93 -0.53 -37.36
N GLY A 586 -21.46 -0.69 -36.14
CA GLY A 586 -20.74 -0.43 -34.89
C GLY A 586 -19.86 -1.58 -34.41
N LEU A 587 -19.98 -2.78 -35.00
CA LEU A 587 -19.17 -3.94 -34.60
C LEU A 587 -17.71 -3.79 -35.05
N GLY A 588 -16.80 -3.93 -34.09
CA GLY A 588 -15.37 -3.72 -34.23
C GLY A 588 -14.63 -4.92 -34.84
N LYS A 589 -13.29 -4.86 -34.79
CA LYS A 589 -12.43 -6.00 -35.12
C LYS A 589 -12.32 -6.93 -33.91
N ILE A 590 -12.16 -8.22 -34.14
CA ILE A 590 -11.93 -9.21 -33.08
C ILE A 590 -10.46 -9.66 -33.09
N TYR A 591 -9.92 -9.95 -31.90
CA TYR A 591 -8.56 -10.44 -31.70
C TYR A 591 -8.55 -11.61 -30.74
N PHE A 592 -7.77 -12.65 -31.03
CA PHE A 592 -7.67 -13.81 -30.15
C PHE A 592 -6.98 -13.44 -28.83
N ASP A 593 -7.62 -13.83 -27.73
CA ASP A 593 -7.09 -13.63 -26.37
C ASP A 593 -6.52 -14.95 -25.84
N MET A 594 -7.39 -15.92 -25.59
CA MET A 594 -7.00 -17.21 -25.01
C MET A 594 -7.94 -18.36 -25.39
N THR A 595 -7.51 -19.59 -25.06
CA THR A 595 -8.40 -20.76 -25.06
C THR A 595 -8.62 -21.28 -23.64
N LEU A 596 -9.86 -21.68 -23.34
CA LEU A 596 -10.17 -22.40 -22.11
C LEU A 596 -11.06 -23.60 -22.43
N GLY A 597 -10.47 -24.79 -22.46
CA GLY A 597 -11.15 -26.01 -22.88
C GLY A 597 -11.46 -25.99 -24.38
N ASN A 598 -12.74 -26.11 -24.75
CA ASN A 598 -13.21 -26.04 -26.14
C ASN A 598 -13.77 -24.66 -26.54
N ILE A 599 -13.62 -23.66 -25.67
CA ILE A 599 -14.09 -22.29 -25.92
C ILE A 599 -12.90 -21.41 -26.29
N TYR A 600 -13.08 -20.64 -27.36
CA TYR A 600 -12.12 -19.71 -27.91
C TYR A 600 -12.56 -18.28 -27.59
N TYR A 601 -11.71 -17.57 -26.85
CA TYR A 601 -11.98 -16.23 -26.36
C TYR A 601 -11.33 -15.24 -27.31
N TYR A 602 -12.13 -14.30 -27.79
CA TYR A 602 -11.69 -13.18 -28.59
C TYR A 602 -12.15 -11.90 -27.92
N GLU A 603 -11.36 -10.84 -28.04
CA GLU A 603 -11.74 -9.50 -27.65
C GLU A 603 -12.17 -8.73 -28.89
N MET A 604 -13.44 -8.33 -28.94
CA MET A 604 -13.96 -7.41 -29.93
C MET A 604 -13.63 -5.98 -29.50
N VAL A 605 -12.68 -5.38 -30.19
CA VAL A 605 -12.30 -3.98 -29.97
C VAL A 605 -13.21 -3.10 -30.81
N THR A 606 -14.14 -2.44 -30.12
CA THR A 606 -15.03 -1.44 -30.70
C THR A 606 -14.53 -0.05 -30.35
N GLU A 607 -14.68 0.88 -31.28
CA GLU A 607 -14.49 2.30 -31.00
C GLU A 607 -15.88 2.91 -30.81
N GLN A 608 -16.06 3.72 -29.76
CA GLN A 608 -17.25 4.51 -29.47
C GLN A 608 -16.87 6.00 -29.33
N ASP A 609 -17.86 6.90 -29.22
CA ASP A 609 -17.59 8.35 -29.17
C ASP A 609 -16.86 8.78 -27.87
N ASP A 610 -16.90 7.92 -26.86
CA ASP A 610 -16.34 8.05 -25.52
C ASP A 610 -15.05 7.24 -25.29
N GLY A 611 -14.64 6.34 -26.19
CA GLY A 611 -13.44 5.54 -26.01
C GLY A 611 -13.29 4.30 -26.90
N LEU A 612 -12.16 3.61 -26.75
CA LEU A 612 -11.99 2.22 -27.17
C LEU A 612 -12.57 1.31 -26.09
N PHE A 613 -13.48 0.43 -26.47
CA PHE A 613 -14.10 -0.56 -25.60
C PHE A 613 -13.80 -1.94 -26.15
N SER A 614 -13.29 -2.82 -25.30
CA SER A 614 -13.18 -4.23 -25.62
C SER A 614 -14.37 -4.97 -25.02
N PHE A 615 -14.96 -5.84 -25.83
CA PHE A 615 -16.04 -6.72 -25.42
C PHE A 615 -15.62 -8.16 -25.69
N PRO A 616 -15.76 -9.05 -24.70
CA PRO A 616 -15.46 -10.45 -24.92
C PRO A 616 -16.48 -11.05 -25.88
N ILE A 617 -15.99 -11.84 -26.83
CA ILE A 617 -16.80 -12.64 -27.73
C ILE A 617 -16.25 -14.06 -27.74
N HIS A 618 -17.14 -15.04 -27.55
CA HIS A 618 -16.76 -16.42 -27.32
C HIS A 618 -17.24 -17.31 -28.47
N PHE A 619 -16.39 -18.25 -28.87
CA PHE A 619 -16.67 -19.20 -29.93
C PHE A 619 -16.49 -20.65 -29.46
N VAL A 620 -17.31 -21.55 -30.00
CA VAL A 620 -17.22 -23.00 -29.79
C VAL A 620 -17.41 -23.72 -31.12
N GLN A 621 -16.83 -24.90 -31.27
CA GLN A 621 -17.20 -25.83 -32.34
C GLN A 621 -18.34 -26.74 -31.91
N ASP A 622 -19.33 -26.90 -32.78
CA ASP A 622 -20.37 -27.91 -32.61
C ASP A 622 -19.88 -29.32 -33.01
N SER A 623 -20.75 -30.32 -32.92
CA SER A 623 -20.42 -31.71 -33.26
C SER A 623 -20.14 -31.96 -34.75
N ASN A 624 -20.33 -30.96 -35.62
CA ASN A 624 -20.06 -31.01 -37.05
C ASN A 624 -18.87 -30.10 -37.42
N ASP A 625 -18.04 -29.73 -36.44
CA ASP A 625 -16.89 -28.83 -36.58
C ASP A 625 -17.26 -27.40 -37.03
N LYS A 626 -18.55 -27.03 -36.96
CA LYS A 626 -19.02 -25.67 -37.29
C LYS A 626 -18.80 -24.74 -36.10
N TRP A 627 -18.17 -23.60 -36.36
CA TRP A 627 -17.99 -22.53 -35.39
C TRP A 627 -19.30 -21.79 -35.11
N LEU A 628 -19.59 -21.58 -33.82
CA LEU A 628 -20.76 -20.87 -33.33
C LEU A 628 -20.35 -19.86 -32.26
N ILE A 629 -21.01 -18.70 -32.25
CA ILE A 629 -20.87 -17.68 -31.22
C ILE A 629 -21.67 -18.12 -29.99
N THR A 630 -21.01 -18.23 -28.84
CA THR A 630 -21.66 -18.62 -27.57
C THR A 630 -22.02 -17.43 -26.71
N GLU A 631 -21.26 -16.35 -26.76
CA GLU A 631 -21.48 -15.13 -25.99
C GLU A 631 -21.09 -13.91 -26.82
N PHE A 632 -21.95 -12.89 -26.81
CA PHE A 632 -21.85 -11.69 -27.64
C PHE A 632 -22.48 -10.47 -26.98
#